data_AF-A4N5F4-F1
#
_entry.id   AF-A4N5F4-F1
#
_cell.length_a   1.000
_cell.length_b   1.000
_cell.length_c   1.000
_cell.angle_alpha   90.00
_cell.angle_beta   90.00
_cell.angle_gamma   90.00
#
_symmetry.space_group_name_H-M   'P 1'
#
loop_
_entity.id
_entity.type
_entity.pdbx_description
1 polymer ?
#
loop_
_entity_poly.entity_id
_entity_poly.type
_entity_poly.pdbx_seq_one_letter_code
_entity_poly.pdbx_strand_id
1 'polypeptide(L)'
;MLTKSRKYFNQTWIESLFKQTTALFALLVFILLAAILISLVIGSWESIKRFGGSFLLETYWDPVQEQYGAIIPILGTLITAGIALFIAVPISFGIAIFLTELAPNWLKRPISIAIEMLAAIPSIIYGMWGLFVFVPLFQEHIQPVLIDNLGDLPGLELFFLAYLLVLVYLRQD
;
A
#
# COMPACT_ATOMS: atom_id res chain seq x y z
N MET A 1 61.19 15.83 11.36
CA MET A 1 60.04 14.94 11.67
C MET A 1 59.02 15.10 10.56
N LEU A 2 59.21 14.39 9.43
CA LEU A 2 58.38 14.51 8.22
C LEU A 2 58.11 13.10 7.68
N THR A 3 56.85 12.66 7.67
CA THR A 3 56.30 11.68 6.70
C THR A 3 54.79 11.57 6.87
N LYS A 4 54.04 12.48 6.23
CA LYS A 4 52.60 12.34 6.02
C LYS A 4 52.27 12.73 4.57
N SER A 5 52.76 11.97 3.58
CA SER A 5 52.55 12.32 2.17
C SER A 5 52.69 11.14 1.19
N ARG A 6 52.02 10.00 1.44
CA ARG A 6 52.02 8.90 0.46
C ARG A 6 50.82 7.95 0.49
N LYS A 7 49.62 8.43 0.86
CA LYS A 7 48.42 7.57 0.91
C LYS A 7 47.16 8.22 0.31
N TYR A 8 47.30 8.97 -0.79
CA TYR A 8 46.17 9.59 -1.50
C TYR A 8 46.08 9.20 -2.99
N PHE A 9 47.10 8.60 -3.58
CA PHE A 9 47.15 8.37 -5.03
C PHE A 9 46.35 7.14 -5.51
N ASN A 10 46.03 6.20 -4.61
CA ASN A 10 45.33 4.96 -4.95
C ASN A 10 43.84 4.94 -4.55
N GLN A 11 43.32 6.04 -3.97
CA GLN A 11 41.93 6.15 -3.55
C GLN A 11 41.04 6.85 -4.59
N THR A 12 41.62 7.73 -5.41
CA THR A 12 40.90 8.49 -6.45
C THR A 12 40.25 7.60 -7.52
N TRP A 13 40.86 6.46 -7.86
CA TRP A 13 40.26 5.51 -8.80
C TRP A 13 39.09 4.74 -8.19
N ILE A 14 39.19 4.39 -6.90
CA ILE A 14 38.11 3.73 -6.14
C ILE A 14 36.93 4.69 -5.96
N GLU A 15 37.18 5.95 -5.64
CA GLU A 15 36.16 6.99 -5.53
C GLU A 15 35.46 7.25 -6.87
N SER A 16 36.22 7.28 -7.98
CA SER A 16 35.66 7.47 -9.32
C SER A 16 34.81 6.26 -9.76
N LEU A 17 35.30 5.04 -9.53
CA LEU A 17 34.53 3.81 -9.77
C LEU A 17 33.24 3.79 -8.96
N PHE A 18 33.33 4.05 -7.65
CA PHE A 18 32.16 4.10 -6.77
C PHE A 18 31.12 5.13 -7.26
N LYS A 19 31.58 6.32 -7.64
CA LYS A 19 30.72 7.38 -8.18
C LYS A 19 30.06 6.97 -9.49
N GLN A 20 30.81 6.37 -10.42
CA GLN A 20 30.28 5.93 -11.71
C GLN A 20 29.28 4.78 -11.56
N THR A 21 29.58 3.79 -10.71
CA THR A 21 28.67 2.68 -10.42
C THR A 21 27.38 3.17 -9.77
N THR A 22 27.48 4.05 -8.78
CA THR A 22 26.29 4.63 -8.12
C THR A 22 25.47 5.47 -9.11
N ALA A 23 26.13 6.28 -9.95
CA ALA A 23 25.47 7.06 -10.98
C ALA A 23 24.78 6.18 -12.04
N LEU A 24 25.42 5.07 -12.44
CA LEU A 24 24.83 4.07 -13.32
C LEU A 24 23.58 3.46 -12.70
N PHE A 25 23.63 3.02 -11.44
CA PHE A 25 22.44 2.48 -10.76
C PHE A 25 21.32 3.50 -10.63
N ALA A 26 21.63 4.75 -10.27
CA ALA A 26 20.65 5.83 -10.23
C ALA A 26 20.00 6.03 -11.62
N LEU A 27 20.81 6.08 -12.67
CA LEU A 27 20.32 6.23 -14.05
C LEU A 27 19.49 5.01 -14.51
N LEU A 28 19.89 3.79 -14.13
CA LEU A 28 19.12 2.57 -14.40
C LEU A 28 17.75 2.60 -13.72
N VAL A 29 17.66 3.09 -12.48
CA VAL A 29 16.37 3.25 -11.79
C VAL A 29 15.47 4.22 -12.55
N PHE A 30 16.01 5.36 -13.00
CA PHE A 30 15.24 6.30 -13.82
C PHE A 30 14.79 5.72 -15.16
N ILE A 31 15.67 4.98 -15.86
CA ILE A 31 15.31 4.27 -17.10
C ILE A 31 14.20 3.26 -16.83
N LEU A 32 14.30 2.48 -15.75
CA LEU A 32 13.30 1.49 -15.40
C LEU A 32 11.95 2.14 -15.09
N LEU A 33 11.93 3.24 -14.33
CA LEU A 33 10.72 4.01 -14.07
C LEU A 33 10.11 4.53 -15.37
N ALA A 34 10.92 5.09 -16.28
CA ALA A 34 10.46 5.54 -17.58
C ALA A 34 9.89 4.38 -18.42
N ALA A 35 10.55 3.22 -18.42
CA ALA A 35 10.09 2.04 -19.13
C ALA A 35 8.75 1.53 -18.58
N ILE A 36 8.56 1.51 -17.26
CA ILE A 36 7.29 1.16 -16.62
C ILE A 36 6.19 2.14 -17.01
N LEU A 37 6.46 3.45 -16.98
CA LEU A 37 5.49 4.48 -17.39
C LEU A 37 5.09 4.33 -18.85
N ILE A 38 6.06 4.13 -19.76
CA ILE A 38 5.81 3.91 -21.19
C ILE A 38 5.00 2.62 -21.39
N SER A 39 5.36 1.53 -20.71
CA SER A 39 4.64 0.26 -20.77
C SER A 39 3.19 0.40 -20.30
N LEU A 40 2.94 1.18 -19.25
CA LEU A 40 1.61 1.44 -18.73
C LEU A 40 0.77 2.27 -19.71
N VAL A 41 1.35 3.30 -20.33
CA VAL A 41 0.67 4.12 -21.34
C VAL A 41 0.30 3.28 -22.56
N ILE A 42 1.22 2.47 -23.08
CA ILE A 42 0.95 1.59 -24.23
C ILE A 42 -0.11 0.55 -23.86
N GLY A 43 0.00 -0.09 -22.70
CA GLY A 43 -0.94 -1.13 -22.24
C GLY A 43 -2.34 -0.61 -21.96
N SER A 44 -2.48 0.64 -21.49
CA SER A 44 -3.77 1.26 -21.19
C SER A 44 -4.41 1.97 -22.40
N TRP A 45 -3.68 2.15 -23.50
CA TRP A 45 -4.12 2.96 -24.64
C TRP A 45 -5.45 2.51 -25.25
N GLU A 46 -5.64 1.20 -25.44
CA GLU A 46 -6.90 0.63 -25.96
C GLU A 46 -8.07 0.86 -25.01
N SER A 47 -7.82 0.78 -23.69
CA SER A 47 -8.84 1.07 -22.67
C SER A 47 -9.22 2.56 -22.67
N ILE A 48 -8.23 3.45 -22.74
CA ILE A 48 -8.45 4.90 -22.78
C ILE A 48 -9.26 5.30 -24.02
N LYS A 49 -8.98 4.71 -25.19
CA LYS A 49 -9.77 4.95 -26.41
C LYS A 49 -11.20 4.45 -26.29
N ARG A 50 -11.41 3.29 -25.68
CA ARG A 50 -12.71 2.64 -25.59
C ARG A 50 -13.64 3.34 -24.60
N PHE A 51 -13.13 3.72 -23.43
CA PHE A 51 -13.94 4.29 -22.34
C PHE A 51 -13.81 5.81 -22.21
N GLY A 52 -12.81 6.42 -22.85
CA GLY A 52 -12.60 7.87 -22.84
C GLY A 52 -12.35 8.44 -21.45
N GLY A 53 -12.51 9.76 -21.32
CA GLY A 53 -12.38 10.47 -20.03
C GLY A 53 -13.56 10.22 -19.08
N SER A 54 -14.72 9.83 -19.60
CA SER A 54 -15.90 9.51 -18.77
C SER A 54 -15.63 8.35 -17.83
N PHE A 55 -14.85 7.35 -18.26
CA PHE A 55 -14.37 6.22 -17.44
C PHE A 55 -14.03 6.56 -15.98
N LEU A 56 -13.41 7.72 -15.73
CA LEU A 56 -12.98 8.15 -14.39
C LEU A 56 -14.14 8.53 -13.47
N LEU A 57 -15.27 8.95 -14.03
CA LEU A 57 -16.48 9.38 -13.32
C LEU A 57 -17.55 8.29 -13.33
N GLU A 58 -17.46 7.33 -14.25
CA GLU A 58 -18.42 6.25 -14.35
C GLU A 58 -18.31 5.29 -13.18
N THR A 59 -19.48 4.83 -12.74
CA THR A 59 -19.63 3.97 -11.56
C THR A 59 -19.83 2.50 -11.93
N TYR A 60 -20.27 2.20 -13.15
CA TYR A 60 -20.60 0.82 -13.58
C TYR A 60 -19.40 -0.13 -13.56
N TRP A 61 -19.62 -1.37 -13.15
CA TRP A 61 -18.65 -2.45 -13.28
C TRP A 61 -19.40 -3.69 -13.77
N ASP A 62 -19.57 -3.78 -15.09
CA ASP A 62 -20.24 -4.88 -15.77
C ASP A 62 -19.25 -5.62 -16.70
N PRO A 63 -18.67 -6.73 -16.21
CA PRO A 63 -17.79 -7.57 -17.02
C PRO A 63 -18.50 -8.28 -18.17
N VAL A 64 -19.83 -8.44 -18.12
CA VAL A 64 -20.63 -9.13 -19.14
C VAL A 64 -20.83 -8.23 -20.35
N GLN A 65 -21.17 -6.96 -20.12
CA GLN A 65 -21.33 -5.95 -21.19
C GLN A 65 -20.01 -5.25 -21.56
N GLU A 66 -18.89 -5.65 -20.96
CA GLU A 66 -17.57 -5.02 -21.10
C GLU A 66 -17.59 -3.51 -20.78
N GLN A 67 -18.39 -3.12 -19.80
CA GLN A 67 -18.52 -1.74 -19.33
C GLN A 67 -17.84 -1.58 -17.98
N TYR A 68 -16.84 -0.70 -17.89
CA TYR A 68 -16.08 -0.47 -16.68
C TYR A 68 -16.01 1.01 -16.33
N GLY A 69 -16.06 1.30 -15.04
CA GLY A 69 -15.91 2.61 -14.44
C GLY A 69 -14.85 2.57 -13.32
N ALA A 70 -14.09 3.65 -13.20
CA ALA A 70 -12.92 3.70 -12.34
C ALA A 70 -13.21 4.26 -10.94
N ILE A 71 -14.29 5.02 -10.76
CA ILE A 71 -14.45 5.84 -9.56
C ILE A 71 -14.58 4.98 -8.29
N ILE A 72 -15.23 3.83 -8.39
CA ILE A 72 -15.47 2.92 -7.26
C ILE A 72 -14.20 2.23 -6.81
N PRO A 73 -13.43 1.54 -7.68
CA PRO A 73 -12.17 0.95 -7.25
C PRO A 73 -11.18 2.01 -6.76
N ILE A 74 -11.18 3.23 -7.32
CA ILE A 74 -10.35 4.34 -6.84
C ILE A 74 -10.77 4.74 -5.42
N LEU A 75 -12.04 5.07 -5.20
CA LEU A 75 -12.53 5.49 -3.88
C LEU A 75 -12.38 4.38 -2.84
N GLY A 76 -12.67 3.12 -3.20
CA GLY A 76 -12.46 1.97 -2.34
C GLY A 76 -11.00 1.84 -1.91
N THR A 77 -10.05 1.96 -2.85
CA THR A 77 -8.62 1.93 -2.55
C THR A 77 -8.19 3.09 -1.64
N LEU A 78 -8.67 4.32 -1.92
CA LEU A 78 -8.31 5.49 -1.12
C LEU A 78 -8.86 5.41 0.31
N ILE A 79 -10.12 5.01 0.47
CA ILE A 79 -10.77 4.89 1.79
C ILE A 79 -10.09 3.78 2.60
N THR A 80 -9.88 2.61 1.99
CA THR A 80 -9.22 1.48 2.68
C THR A 80 -7.77 1.81 3.06
N ALA A 81 -7.00 2.41 2.15
CA ALA A 81 -5.64 2.86 2.45
C ALA A 81 -5.62 3.96 3.53
N GLY A 82 -6.58 4.89 3.50
CA GLY A 82 -6.73 5.93 4.51
C GLY A 82 -6.99 5.37 5.90
N ILE A 83 -7.94 4.44 6.04
CA ILE A 83 -8.23 3.76 7.31
C ILE A 83 -7.02 2.94 7.77
N ALA A 84 -6.37 2.22 6.86
CA ALA A 84 -5.18 1.44 7.18
C ALA A 84 -4.05 2.32 7.71
N LEU A 85 -3.77 3.46 7.06
CA LEU A 85 -2.75 4.42 7.51
C LEU A 85 -3.12 5.06 8.85
N PHE A 86 -4.39 5.46 9.01
CA PHE A 86 -4.88 6.09 10.24
C PHE A 86 -4.64 5.20 11.46
N ILE A 87 -4.76 3.88 11.32
CA ILE A 87 -4.52 2.92 12.39
C ILE A 87 -3.03 2.53 12.47
N ALA A 88 -2.41 2.20 11.33
CA ALA A 88 -1.05 1.65 11.30
C ALA A 88 0.01 2.67 11.72
N VAL A 89 -0.13 3.94 11.33
CA VAL A 89 0.86 4.98 11.63
C VAL A 89 1.03 5.20 13.15
N PRO A 90 -0.02 5.51 13.94
CA PRO A 90 0.15 5.72 15.38
C PRO A 90 0.67 4.47 16.10
N ILE A 91 0.20 3.29 15.72
CA ILE A 91 0.68 2.01 16.29
C ILE A 91 2.17 1.82 15.98
N SER A 92 2.60 2.08 14.74
CA SER A 92 3.99 1.93 14.32
C SER A 92 4.91 2.88 15.10
N PHE A 93 4.50 4.14 15.29
CA PHE A 93 5.24 5.07 16.14
C PHE A 93 5.29 4.60 17.60
N GLY A 94 4.17 4.09 18.14
CA GLY A 94 4.12 3.54 19.49
C GLY A 94 5.11 2.39 19.70
N ILE A 95 5.14 1.44 18.76
CA ILE A 95 6.09 0.31 18.78
C ILE A 95 7.54 0.81 18.65
N ALA A 96 7.80 1.72 17.72
CA ALA A 96 9.15 2.26 17.50
C ALA A 96 9.69 2.98 18.74
N ILE A 97 8.89 3.85 19.37
CA ILE A 97 9.27 4.56 20.60
C ILE A 97 9.45 3.55 21.74
N PHE A 98 8.53 2.59 21.89
CA PHE A 98 8.64 1.57 22.93
C PHE A 98 9.94 0.79 22.80
N LEU A 99 10.27 0.28 21.61
CA LEU A 99 11.50 -0.51 21.41
C LEU A 99 12.78 0.32 21.57
N THR A 100 12.76 1.59 21.20
CA THR A 100 13.94 2.45 21.26
C THR A 100 14.20 2.93 22.68
N GLU A 101 13.17 3.50 23.34
CA GLU A 101 13.31 4.26 24.58
C GLU A 101 12.87 3.50 25.84
N LEU A 102 11.86 2.63 25.75
CA LEU A 102 11.18 2.08 26.93
C LEU A 102 11.48 0.59 27.18
N ALA A 103 11.76 -0.17 26.13
CA ALA A 103 11.82 -1.62 26.20
C ALA A 103 13.09 -2.10 26.94
N PRO A 104 12.97 -3.08 27.86
CA PRO A 104 14.14 -3.66 28.51
C PRO A 104 14.96 -4.50 27.52
N ASN A 105 16.27 -4.57 27.71
CA ASN A 105 17.23 -5.19 26.77
C ASN A 105 16.89 -6.63 26.38
N TRP A 106 16.28 -7.41 27.28
CA TRP A 106 15.89 -8.79 27.01
C TRP A 106 14.66 -8.92 26.09
N LEU A 107 13.81 -7.89 26.03
CA LEU A 107 12.57 -7.89 25.25
C LEU A 107 12.76 -7.27 23.86
N LYS A 108 13.71 -6.34 23.71
CA LYS A 108 14.02 -5.72 22.41
C LYS A 108 14.28 -6.76 21.33
N ARG A 109 15.17 -7.72 21.60
CA ARG A 109 15.63 -8.70 20.60
C ARG A 109 14.50 -9.65 20.12
N PRO A 110 13.72 -10.29 20.99
CA PRO A 110 12.60 -11.13 20.54
C PRO A 110 11.55 -10.36 19.72
N ILE A 111 11.17 -9.15 20.15
CA ILE A 111 10.16 -8.36 19.43
C ILE A 111 10.68 -7.90 18.06
N SER A 112 11.92 -7.41 17.98
CA SER A 112 12.50 -7.03 16.68
C SER A 112 12.54 -8.20 15.71
N ILE A 113 12.94 -9.40 16.18
CA ILE A 113 12.91 -10.61 15.35
C ILE A 113 11.48 -10.94 14.91
N ALA A 114 10.49 -10.83 15.81
CA ALA A 114 9.09 -11.09 15.45
C ALA A 114 8.58 -10.11 14.37
N ILE A 115 8.92 -8.83 14.47
CA ILE A 115 8.56 -7.81 13.46
C ILE A 115 9.24 -8.10 12.12
N GLU A 116 10.53 -8.41 12.13
CA GLU A 116 11.28 -8.79 10.92
C GLU A 116 10.69 -10.05 10.26
N MET A 117 10.30 -11.04 11.07
CA MET A 117 9.64 -12.25 10.58
C MET A 117 8.24 -11.96 10.02
N LEU A 118 7.45 -11.10 10.66
CA LEU A 118 6.16 -10.66 10.13
C LEU A 118 6.32 -9.94 8.77
N ALA A 119 7.37 -9.14 8.62
CA ALA A 119 7.68 -8.45 7.36
C ALA A 119 8.20 -9.40 6.26
N ALA A 120 8.79 -10.54 6.63
CA ALA A 120 9.29 -11.54 5.70
C ALA A 120 8.20 -12.46 5.13
N ILE A 121 7.00 -12.50 5.74
CA ILE A 121 5.89 -13.32 5.25
C ILE A 121 5.40 -12.77 3.90
N PRO A 122 5.25 -13.61 2.86
CA PRO A 122 4.72 -13.19 1.57
C PRO A 122 3.31 -12.58 1.68
N SER A 123 3.05 -11.51 0.93
CA SER A 123 1.75 -10.80 0.96
C SER A 123 0.55 -11.71 0.64
N ILE A 124 0.74 -12.72 -0.23
CA ILE A 124 -0.33 -13.67 -0.58
C ILE A 124 -0.83 -14.48 0.62
N ILE A 125 0.06 -14.80 1.58
CA ILE A 125 -0.31 -15.55 2.78
C ILE A 125 -1.25 -14.70 3.64
N TYR A 126 -0.92 -13.41 3.83
CA TYR A 126 -1.80 -12.48 4.57
C TYR A 126 -3.15 -12.28 3.87
N GLY A 127 -3.16 -12.21 2.53
CA GLY A 127 -4.41 -12.12 1.76
C GLY A 127 -5.31 -13.33 1.97
N MET A 128 -4.76 -14.53 1.87
CA MET A 128 -5.51 -15.78 2.06
C MET A 128 -5.94 -15.99 3.51
N TRP A 129 -5.09 -15.67 4.49
CA TRP A 129 -5.47 -15.68 5.91
C TRP A 129 -6.59 -14.67 6.18
N GLY A 130 -6.52 -13.49 5.57
CA GLY A 130 -7.56 -12.48 5.60
C GLY A 130 -8.92 -13.05 5.16
N LEU A 131 -8.94 -13.73 4.01
CA LEU A 131 -10.16 -14.29 3.44
C LEU A 131 -10.71 -15.48 4.24
N PHE A 132 -9.87 -16.43 4.63
CA PHE A 132 -10.34 -17.69 5.24
C PHE A 132 -10.45 -17.66 6.76
N VAL A 133 -9.75 -16.76 7.44
CA VAL A 133 -9.71 -16.71 8.91
C VAL A 133 -10.29 -15.40 9.41
N PHE A 134 -9.75 -14.27 8.95
CA PHE A 134 -10.16 -12.96 9.46
C PHE A 134 -11.60 -12.60 9.08
N VAL A 135 -11.99 -12.77 7.82
CA VAL A 135 -13.35 -12.43 7.35
C VAL A 135 -14.43 -13.21 8.11
N PRO A 136 -14.36 -14.56 8.25
CA PRO A 136 -15.35 -15.29 9.03
C PRO A 136 -15.40 -14.86 10.50
N LEU A 137 -14.23 -14.71 11.15
CA LEU A 137 -14.18 -14.25 12.54
C LEU A 137 -14.76 -12.84 12.72
N PHE A 138 -14.46 -11.95 11.79
CA PHE A 138 -14.98 -10.59 11.79
C PHE A 138 -16.49 -10.58 11.63
N GLN A 139 -17.03 -11.34 10.67
CA GLN A 139 -18.47 -11.42 10.41
C GLN A 139 -19.25 -12.03 11.59
N GLU A 140 -18.69 -13.03 12.26
CA GLU A 140 -19.36 -13.71 13.37
C GLU A 140 -19.29 -12.92 14.69
N HIS A 141 -18.15 -12.26 14.98
CA HIS A 141 -17.91 -11.68 16.30
C HIS A 141 -17.88 -10.15 16.32
N ILE A 142 -17.31 -9.52 15.30
CA ILE A 142 -17.03 -8.08 15.31
C ILE A 142 -18.16 -7.32 14.61
N GLN A 143 -18.61 -7.79 13.46
CA GLN A 143 -19.64 -7.16 12.65
C GLN A 143 -20.96 -6.99 13.41
N PRO A 144 -21.51 -7.99 14.14
CA PRO A 144 -22.77 -7.81 14.84
C PRO A 144 -22.67 -6.75 15.93
N VAL A 145 -21.57 -6.78 16.71
CA VAL A 145 -21.30 -5.78 17.76
C VAL A 145 -21.19 -4.37 17.17
N LEU A 146 -20.53 -4.22 16.02
CA LEU A 146 -20.46 -2.94 15.34
C LEU A 146 -21.84 -2.47 14.88
N ILE A 147 -22.65 -3.34 14.28
CA ILE A 147 -24.00 -2.98 13.82
C ILE A 147 -24.90 -2.61 15.00
N ASP A 148 -24.87 -3.38 16.09
CA ASP A 148 -25.73 -3.15 17.25
C ASP A 148 -25.37 -1.85 18.01
N ASN A 149 -24.09 -1.45 18.02
CA ASN A 149 -23.64 -0.29 18.79
C ASN A 149 -23.44 0.99 17.94
N LEU A 150 -23.12 0.83 16.66
CA LEU A 150 -22.85 1.94 15.75
C LEU A 150 -23.89 2.07 14.63
N GLY A 151 -24.89 1.17 14.57
CA GLY A 151 -25.98 1.22 13.59
C GLY A 151 -26.77 2.51 13.66
N ASP A 152 -27.10 2.99 14.86
CA ASP A 152 -27.93 4.19 15.05
C ASP A 152 -27.14 5.52 14.99
N LEU A 153 -25.84 5.50 14.68
CA LEU A 153 -25.04 6.73 14.65
C LEU A 153 -25.38 7.58 13.41
N PRO A 154 -25.90 8.81 13.58
CA PRO A 154 -26.22 9.68 12.45
C PRO A 154 -24.93 10.06 11.71
N GLY A 155 -24.78 9.54 10.48
CA GLY A 155 -23.61 9.74 9.62
C GLY A 155 -22.92 8.43 9.21
N LEU A 156 -22.94 7.40 10.07
CA LEU A 156 -22.47 6.06 9.72
C LEU A 156 -23.47 5.35 8.83
N GLU A 157 -24.77 5.48 9.13
CA GLU A 157 -25.83 5.07 8.21
C GLU A 157 -25.70 5.77 6.87
N LEU A 158 -25.37 7.06 6.82
CA LEU A 158 -25.21 7.79 5.56
C LEU A 158 -23.99 7.30 4.77
N PHE A 159 -22.88 6.95 5.43
CA PHE A 159 -21.71 6.35 4.80
C PHE A 159 -22.03 4.95 4.24
N PHE A 160 -22.66 4.10 5.05
CA PHE A 160 -23.07 2.77 4.63
C PHE A 160 -24.16 2.80 3.57
N LEU A 161 -25.18 3.65 3.69
CA LEU A 161 -26.22 3.89 2.68
C LEU A 161 -25.65 4.53 1.43
N ALA A 162 -24.68 5.43 1.49
CA ALA A 162 -24.04 5.95 0.30
C ALA A 162 -23.26 4.85 -0.43
N TYR A 163 -22.53 4.01 0.31
CA TYR A 163 -21.84 2.86 -0.25
C TYR A 163 -22.81 1.80 -0.81
N LEU A 164 -23.90 1.50 -0.09
CA LEU A 164 -24.93 0.55 -0.52
C LEU A 164 -25.79 1.11 -1.65
N LEU A 165 -26.11 2.41 -1.66
CA LEU A 165 -26.81 3.08 -2.76
C LEU A 165 -25.92 3.09 -4.00
N VAL A 166 -24.62 3.35 -3.87
CA VAL A 166 -23.69 3.17 -4.98
C VAL A 166 -23.74 1.71 -5.45
N LEU A 167 -23.58 0.72 -4.59
CA LEU A 167 -23.63 -0.70 -4.99
C LEU A 167 -24.99 -1.18 -5.53
N VAL A 168 -26.11 -0.65 -5.04
CA VAL A 168 -27.48 -1.01 -5.45
C VAL A 168 -27.87 -0.29 -6.74
N TYR A 169 -27.48 0.98 -6.92
CA TYR A 169 -27.64 1.72 -8.17
C TYR A 169 -26.86 1.05 -9.31
N LEU A 170 -25.76 0.36 -8.98
CA LEU A 170 -24.94 -0.40 -9.92
C LEU A 170 -25.40 -1.82 -10.18
N ARG A 171 -26.40 -2.28 -9.42
CA ARG A 171 -27.01 -3.59 -9.58
C ARG A 171 -28.34 -3.52 -10.34
N GLN A 172 -28.80 -2.32 -10.69
CA GLN A 172 -29.92 -2.13 -11.60
C GLN A 172 -29.36 -1.95 -13.00
N ASP A 173 -29.07 -3.08 -13.65
CA ASP A 173 -29.28 -3.43 -15.05
C ASP A 173 -28.58 -4.77 -15.33
#